data_AF-A0A946VVM0-F1
#
_entry.id   AF-A0A946VVM0-F1
#
_cell.length_a   1.000
_cell.length_b   1.000
_cell.length_c   1.000
_cell.angle_alpha   90.00
_cell.angle_beta   90.00
_cell.angle_gamma   90.00
#
_symmetry.space_group_name_H-M   'P 1'
#
loop_
_entity.id
_entity.type
_entity.pdbx_description
1 polymer ?
#
loop_
_entity_poly.entity_id
_entity_poly.type
_entity_poly.pdbx_seq_one_letter_code
_entity_poly.pdbx_strand_id
1 'polypeptide(L)'
;GEKALAPAITAFGTVYFTTFLPEGGAADAGTACAPSEGGGRLYAVNMFTGAPVNNYDTSDGSDDITLTKADRFDPLSSGGIPAEVVPIGGYILPPDLEAEQIEGREFWKTFWYEKDVDPES
;
A
#
# COMPACT_ATOMS: atom_id res chain seq x y z
N GLY A 1 -0.80 14.32 -11.36
CA GLY A 1 -1.84 13.83 -10.43
C GLY A 1 -1.53 12.40 -10.04
N GLU A 2 -1.75 12.06 -8.77
CA GLU A 2 -1.48 10.74 -8.18
C GLU A 2 -2.39 9.64 -8.76
N LYS A 3 -1.86 8.42 -8.96
CA LYS A 3 -2.59 7.30 -9.60
C LYS A 3 -2.23 5.94 -8.99
N ALA A 4 -3.22 5.10 -8.73
CA ALA A 4 -3.00 3.68 -8.45
C ALA A 4 -2.79 2.91 -9.75
N LEU A 5 -1.61 2.28 -9.92
CA LEU A 5 -1.22 1.57 -11.14
C LEU A 5 -0.96 0.07 -10.91
N ALA A 6 -0.88 -0.35 -9.65
CA ALA A 6 -0.72 -1.73 -9.23
C ALA A 6 -2.04 -2.28 -8.63
N PRO A 7 -2.26 -3.61 -8.66
CA PRO A 7 -3.37 -4.24 -7.95
C PRO A 7 -3.40 -3.91 -6.46
N ALA A 8 -4.61 -3.78 -5.92
CA ALA A 8 -4.84 -3.64 -4.48
C ALA A 8 -5.12 -5.00 -3.84
N ILE A 9 -4.77 -5.14 -2.56
CA ILE A 9 -5.07 -6.31 -1.75
C ILE A 9 -5.98 -5.89 -0.60
N THR A 10 -7.01 -6.68 -0.34
CA THR A 10 -7.88 -6.50 0.82
C THR A 10 -7.66 -7.64 1.80
N ALA A 11 -7.31 -7.31 3.05
CA ALA A 11 -7.15 -8.27 4.13
C ALA A 11 -7.60 -7.67 5.46
N PHE A 12 -8.33 -8.46 6.26
CA PHE A 12 -8.76 -8.11 7.62
C PHE A 12 -9.47 -6.75 7.77
N GLY A 13 -10.24 -6.36 6.76
CA GLY A 13 -10.96 -5.07 6.77
C GLY A 13 -10.09 -3.88 6.34
N THR A 14 -8.87 -4.13 5.87
CA THR A 14 -7.93 -3.13 5.36
C THR A 14 -7.66 -3.36 3.88
N VAL A 15 -7.59 -2.27 3.11
CA VAL A 15 -7.18 -2.26 1.71
C VAL A 15 -5.77 -1.68 1.64
N TYR A 16 -4.86 -2.48 1.09
CA TYR A 16 -3.47 -2.13 0.85
C TYR A 16 -3.25 -1.92 -0.65
N PHE A 17 -2.66 -0.79 -1.02
CA PHE A 17 -2.36 -0.49 -2.42
C PHE A 17 -1.27 0.56 -2.51
N THR A 18 -0.63 0.66 -3.67
CA THR A 18 0.38 1.66 -3.94
C THR A 18 -0.09 2.67 -4.98
N THR A 19 0.41 3.89 -4.90
CA THR A 19 0.14 4.95 -5.87
C THR A 19 1.42 5.56 -6.39
N PHE A 20 1.39 6.00 -7.64
CA PHE A 20 2.43 6.77 -8.30
C PHE A 20 2.15 8.26 -8.18
N LEU A 21 3.15 9.03 -7.74
CA LEU A 21 3.17 10.47 -7.67
C LEU A 21 4.16 11.04 -8.70
N PRO A 22 3.68 11.62 -9.81
CA PRO A 22 4.56 12.18 -10.84
C PRO A 22 5.48 13.32 -10.36
N GLU A 23 5.07 14.04 -9.31
CA GLU A 23 5.77 15.22 -8.76
C GLU A 23 6.10 15.08 -7.26
N GLY A 24 5.97 13.87 -6.68
CA GLY A 24 6.17 13.62 -5.24
C GLY A 24 7.54 13.00 -4.95
N GLY A 25 8.27 13.55 -3.96
CA GLY A 25 9.64 13.14 -3.65
C GLY A 25 9.77 11.93 -2.71
N ALA A 26 10.85 11.18 -2.92
CA ALA A 26 11.74 10.51 -1.95
C ALA A 26 12.87 9.79 -2.72
N ALA A 27 12.57 9.29 -3.92
CA ALA A 27 13.58 8.78 -4.84
C ALA A 27 14.15 9.92 -5.69
N ASP A 28 15.31 10.42 -5.28
CA ASP A 28 16.19 11.28 -6.07
C ASP A 28 15.51 12.48 -6.75
N ALA A 29 15.34 13.57 -5.96
CA ALA A 29 15.42 14.90 -6.53
C ALA A 29 16.83 15.05 -7.15
N GLY A 30 16.93 14.70 -8.43
CA GLY A 30 18.15 14.31 -9.09
C GLY A 30 19.35 15.24 -8.85
N THR A 31 20.52 14.60 -8.76
CA THR A 31 21.72 15.12 -9.43
C THR A 31 21.33 15.79 -10.75
N ALA A 32 21.84 17.00 -11.00
CA ALA A 32 21.37 18.00 -11.99
C ALA A 32 21.20 17.56 -13.47
N CYS A 33 21.34 16.28 -13.81
CA CYS A 33 21.25 15.72 -15.15
C CYS A 33 20.25 14.55 -15.30
N ALA A 34 19.44 14.24 -14.28
CA ALA A 34 18.41 13.19 -14.37
C ALA A 34 17.00 13.77 -14.24
N PRO A 35 16.02 13.33 -15.06
CA PRO A 35 14.61 13.64 -14.82
C PRO A 35 14.14 13.01 -13.51
N SER A 36 13.20 13.67 -12.83
CA SER A 36 12.54 13.06 -11.66
C SER A 36 11.77 11.83 -12.10
N GLU A 37 11.99 10.71 -11.42
CA GLU A 37 11.26 9.47 -11.65
C GLU A 37 9.86 9.52 -11.01
N GLY A 38 9.60 10.51 -10.17
CA GLY A 38 8.44 10.54 -9.29
C GLY A 38 8.61 9.60 -8.10
N GLY A 39 7.62 9.59 -7.23
CA GLY A 39 7.64 8.82 -5.98
C GLY A 39 6.43 7.93 -5.83
N GLY A 40 6.50 7.08 -4.82
CA GLY A 40 5.41 6.18 -4.45
C GLY A 40 4.79 6.53 -3.09
N ARG A 41 3.57 6.07 -2.88
CA ARG A 41 2.98 5.93 -1.55
C ARG A 41 2.40 4.55 -1.38
N LEU A 42 2.59 3.95 -0.22
CA LEU A 42 1.83 2.81 0.26
C LEU A 42 0.62 3.32 1.04
N TYR A 43 -0.57 2.78 0.78
CA TYR A 43 -1.78 3.08 1.53
C TYR A 43 -2.21 1.87 2.35
N ALA A 44 -2.70 2.12 3.57
CA ALA A 44 -3.41 1.14 4.39
C ALA A 44 -4.67 1.80 4.98
N VAL A 45 -5.83 1.48 4.38
CA VAL A 45 -7.09 2.15 4.74
C VAL A 45 -8.20 1.15 5.05
N ASN A 46 -9.08 1.52 5.97
CA ASN A 46 -10.24 0.71 6.31
C ASN A 46 -11.17 0.56 5.10
N MET A 47 -11.56 -0.67 4.78
CA MET A 47 -12.33 -0.98 3.57
C MET A 47 -13.73 -0.37 3.55
N PHE A 48 -14.28 -0.01 4.71
CA PHE A 48 -15.62 0.58 4.82
C PHE A 48 -15.58 2.10 4.94
N THR A 49 -14.59 2.65 5.63
CA THR A 49 -14.56 4.09 5.96
C THR A 49 -13.50 4.89 5.22
N GLY A 50 -12.51 4.22 4.62
CA GLY A 50 -11.32 4.87 4.07
C GLY A 50 -10.49 5.61 5.12
N ALA A 51 -10.71 5.33 6.42
CA ALA A 51 -9.90 5.84 7.50
C ALA A 51 -8.52 5.17 7.49
N PRO A 52 -7.46 5.83 8.00
CA PRO A 52 -6.19 5.15 8.28
C PRO A 52 -6.38 3.94 9.20
N VAL A 53 -5.53 2.92 9.04
CA VAL A 53 -5.49 1.75 9.93
C VAL A 53 -4.20 1.71 10.75
N ASN A 54 -3.10 2.15 10.16
CA ASN A 54 -1.78 2.23 10.78
C ASN A 54 -1.43 3.69 11.07
N ASN A 55 -0.57 3.94 12.06
CA ASN A 55 0.08 5.25 12.24
C ASN A 55 1.32 5.27 11.34
N TYR A 56 1.19 5.89 10.17
CA TYR A 56 2.30 6.09 9.23
C TYR A 56 2.88 7.50 9.30
N ASP A 57 2.15 8.48 9.87
CA ASP A 57 2.64 9.83 10.04
C ASP A 57 2.93 10.10 11.52
N THR A 58 4.18 9.88 11.93
CA THR A 58 4.60 10.16 13.32
C THR A 58 4.87 11.64 13.60
N SER A 59 4.62 12.55 12.65
CA SER A 59 4.98 13.98 12.79
C SER A 59 4.12 14.74 13.81
N ASP A 60 2.94 14.22 14.14
CA ASP A 60 2.03 14.76 15.16
C ASP A 60 2.26 14.18 16.58
N GLY A 61 3.09 13.15 16.70
CA GLY A 61 3.52 12.55 17.97
C GLY A 61 3.49 11.02 17.91
N SER A 62 4.61 10.38 18.25
CA SER A 62 4.83 8.93 18.08
C SER A 62 3.92 7.99 18.89
N ASP A 63 3.09 8.53 19.79
CA ASP A 63 2.22 7.77 20.70
C ASP A 63 0.72 7.95 20.37
N ASP A 64 0.36 8.53 19.21
CA ASP A 64 -1.02 8.92 18.96
C ASP A 64 -1.93 7.72 18.69
N ILE A 65 -2.83 7.49 19.63
CA ILE A 65 -3.99 6.58 19.51
C ILE A 65 -5.00 7.15 18.48
N THR A 66 -4.88 8.44 18.15
CA THR A 66 -5.80 9.17 17.28
C THR A 66 -5.28 9.23 15.85
N LEU A 67 -5.63 8.24 15.05
CA LEU A 67 -5.25 8.25 13.63
C LEU A 67 -5.88 9.44 12.88
N THR A 68 -5.05 10.16 12.14
CA THR A 68 -5.43 11.34 11.34
C THR A 68 -5.49 11.02 9.84
N LYS A 69 -5.83 12.00 9.01
CA LYS A 69 -5.87 11.77 7.55
C LYS A 69 -4.48 11.55 6.95
N ALA A 70 -3.42 12.03 7.60
CA ALA A 70 -2.06 11.91 7.09
C ALA A 70 -1.53 10.47 7.22
N ASP A 71 -1.99 9.74 8.23
CA ASP A 71 -1.68 8.33 8.49
C ASP A 71 -2.17 7.33 7.44
N ARG A 72 -2.90 7.78 6.42
CA ARG A 72 -3.44 6.87 5.39
C ARG A 72 -2.35 6.27 4.54
N PHE A 73 -1.18 6.90 4.49
CA PHE A 73 -0.11 6.49 3.61
C PHE A 73 1.29 6.63 4.24
N ASP A 74 2.19 5.78 3.76
CA ASP A 74 3.63 5.86 3.98
C ASP A 74 4.34 6.22 2.65
N PRO A 75 5.15 7.28 2.57
CA PRO A 75 5.95 7.58 1.39
C PRO A 75 6.98 6.47 1.10
N LEU A 76 6.95 5.93 -0.12
CA LEU A 76 7.93 4.93 -0.55
C LEU A 76 9.26 5.59 -0.90
N SER A 77 10.35 4.97 -0.45
CA SER A 77 11.72 5.30 -0.82
C SER A 77 12.04 4.89 -2.26
N SER A 78 11.35 3.88 -2.81
CA SER A 78 11.46 3.51 -4.22
C SER A 78 10.91 4.59 -5.15
N GLY A 79 11.66 4.87 -6.21
CA GLY A 79 11.25 5.78 -7.28
C GLY A 79 10.38 5.14 -8.33
N GLY A 80 9.82 5.98 -9.20
CA GLY A 80 9.05 5.51 -10.35
C GLY A 80 7.70 4.93 -9.96
N ILE A 81 7.20 4.03 -10.81
CA ILE A 81 5.91 3.36 -10.60
C ILE A 81 6.10 2.25 -9.56
N PRO A 82 5.46 2.33 -8.39
CA PRO A 82 5.64 1.31 -7.37
C PRO A 82 5.07 -0.04 -7.80
N ALA A 83 5.70 -1.11 -7.33
CA ALA A 83 5.16 -2.45 -7.45
C ALA A 83 3.87 -2.62 -6.61
N GLU A 84 3.20 -3.76 -6.81
CA GLU A 84 2.10 -4.16 -5.95
C GLU A 84 2.58 -4.55 -4.55
N VAL A 85 1.68 -4.48 -3.58
CA VAL A 85 1.90 -5.06 -2.26
C VAL A 85 1.78 -6.57 -2.39
N VAL A 86 2.73 -7.34 -1.84
CA VAL A 86 2.70 -8.81 -1.93
C VAL A 86 2.29 -9.41 -0.58
N PRO A 87 1.29 -10.31 -0.54
CA PRO A 87 0.89 -10.98 0.69
C PRO A 87 1.82 -12.16 0.99
N ILE A 88 2.39 -12.22 2.21
CA ILE A 88 3.30 -13.30 2.64
C ILE A 88 2.90 -13.78 4.03
N GLY A 89 2.10 -14.85 4.10
CA GLY A 89 1.63 -15.40 5.37
C GLY A 89 0.79 -14.38 6.15
N GLY A 90 1.26 -13.99 7.34
CA GLY A 90 0.65 -12.94 8.18
C GLY A 90 1.27 -11.55 7.97
N TYR A 91 1.95 -11.32 6.85
CA TYR A 91 2.62 -10.07 6.53
C TYR A 91 2.22 -9.57 5.15
N ILE A 92 2.35 -8.27 4.94
CA ILE A 92 2.47 -7.69 3.61
C ILE A 92 3.93 -7.35 3.34
N LEU A 93 4.35 -7.44 2.10
CA LEU A 93 5.64 -6.97 1.62
C LEU A 93 5.40 -5.78 0.66
N PRO A 94 5.62 -4.54 1.11
CA PRO A 94 5.62 -3.36 0.27
C PRO A 94 6.79 -3.37 -0.73
N PRO A 95 6.79 -2.46 -1.73
CA PRO A 95 7.89 -2.31 -2.69
C PRO A 95 9.26 -2.06 -2.05
N ASP A 96 9.27 -1.42 -0.88
CA ASP A 96 10.49 -1.08 -0.14
C ASP A 96 11.09 -2.26 0.65
N LEU A 97 10.48 -3.44 0.56
CA LEU A 97 10.96 -4.71 1.11
C LEU A 97 10.98 -4.80 2.65
N GLU A 98 10.35 -3.85 3.33
CA GLU A 98 10.12 -3.88 4.77
C GLU A 98 8.78 -4.54 5.07
N ALA A 99 8.80 -5.80 5.49
CA ALA A 99 7.57 -6.55 5.72
C ALA A 99 6.78 -5.99 6.92
N GLU A 100 5.51 -5.63 6.70
CA GLU A 100 4.61 -5.17 7.75
C GLU A 100 3.69 -6.31 8.20
N GLN A 101 3.59 -6.50 9.51
CA GLN A 101 2.68 -7.50 10.07
C GLN A 101 1.23 -7.03 9.91
N ILE A 102 0.35 -7.94 9.51
CA ILE A 102 -1.09 -7.69 9.46
C ILE A 102 -1.81 -8.48 10.55
N GLU A 103 -2.80 -7.84 11.16
CA GLU A 103 -3.68 -8.45 12.15
C GLU A 103 -4.59 -9.48 11.47
N GLY A 104 -4.20 -10.76 11.43
CA GLY A 104 -5.09 -11.81 10.94
C GLY A 104 -4.47 -13.13 10.48
N ARG A 105 -5.34 -14.05 10.02
CA ARG A 105 -4.96 -15.36 9.45
C ARG A 105 -4.32 -15.20 8.06
N GLU A 106 -3.64 -16.24 7.59
CA GLU A 106 -3.03 -16.28 6.26
C GLU A 106 -4.05 -15.92 5.16
N PHE A 107 -3.60 -15.18 4.14
CA PHE A 107 -4.43 -14.80 2.98
C PHE A 107 -5.00 -16.05 2.31
N TRP A 108 -6.32 -16.10 2.17
CA TRP A 108 -6.97 -17.11 1.35
C TRP A 108 -6.98 -16.61 -0.09
N LYS A 109 -6.46 -17.39 -1.04
CA LYS A 109 -6.71 -17.15 -2.45
C LYS A 109 -8.20 -17.38 -2.71
N THR A 110 -8.96 -16.30 -2.77
CA THR A 110 -10.36 -16.35 -3.19
C THR A 110 -10.37 -16.42 -4.71
N PHE A 111 -10.58 -17.62 -5.25
CA PHE A 111 -10.89 -17.76 -6.67
C PHE A 111 -12.37 -17.37 -6.86
N TRP A 112 -12.64 -16.52 -7.85
CA TRP A 112 -14.01 -16.36 -8.33
C TRP A 112 -14.36 -17.63 -9.08
N TYR A 113 -15.30 -18.39 -8.52
CA TYR A 113 -15.88 -19.54 -9.20
C TYR A 113 -17.08 -19.03 -10.00
N GLU A 114 -17.00 -19.10 -11.32
CA GLU A 114 -18.14 -18.78 -12.15
C GLU A 114 -19.03 -20.02 -12.23
N LYS A 115 -20.21 -19.91 -11.59
CA LYS A 115 -21.22 -20.97 -11.63
C LYS A 115 -21.55 -21.27 -13.09
N ASP A 116 -21.45 -22.55 -13.47
CA ASP A 116 -21.68 -23.09 -14.81
C ASP A 116 -20.52 -22.92 -15.84
N VAL A 117 -19.35 -22.41 -15.42
CA VAL A 117 -18.14 -22.34 -16.28
C VAL A 117 -17.01 -23.22 -15.74
N ASP A 118 -16.84 -23.28 -14.42
CA ASP A 118 -15.79 -24.08 -13.79
C ASP A 118 -16.29 -25.50 -13.45
N PRO A 119 -15.48 -26.57 -13.66
CA PRO A 119 -15.86 -27.95 -13.36
C PRO A 119 -15.85 -28.19 -11.85
N GLU A 120 -16.98 -28.64 -11.29
CA GLU A 120 -17.08 -28.97 -9.87
C GLU A 120 -16.15 -30.15 -9.54
N SER A 121 -15.33 -30.01 -8.49
CA SER A 121 -14.36 -31.01 -8.03
C SER A 121 -14.97 -32.01 -7.05
#